data_AF-A0A7G6YLA4-F1
#
_entry.id   AF-A0A7G6YLA4-F1
#
_cell.length_a   1.000
_cell.length_b   1.000
_cell.length_c   1.000
_cell.angle_alpha   90.00
_cell.angle_beta   90.00
_cell.angle_gamma   90.00
#
_symmetry.space_group_name_H-M   'P 1'
#
loop_
_entity.id
_entity.type
_entity.pdbx_description
1 polymer ?
#
loop_
_entity_poly.entity_id
_entity_poly.type
_entity_poly.pdbx_seq_one_letter_code
_entity_poly.pdbx_strand_id
1 'polypeptide(L)' 'MSENITKNCKSQEQLEKIIKGQERKFRWRDDWPAMEKALTEAGNAAIAAHENKAKTDQE' A
#
# COMPACT_ATOMS: atom_id res chain seq x y z
N MET A 1 -8.03 -6.18 7.84
CA MET A 1 -7.27 -7.12 6.95
C MET A 1 -6.31 -6.41 6.01
N SER A 2 -6.63 -5.21 5.52
CA SER A 2 -5.74 -4.42 4.63
C SER A 2 -4.49 -3.85 5.31
N GLU A 3 -4.57 -3.58 6.62
CA GLU A 3 -3.48 -2.97 7.41
C GLU A 3 -2.21 -3.83 7.51
N ASN A 4 -2.30 -5.14 7.30
CA ASN A 4 -1.12 -6.01 7.28
C ASN A 4 -0.42 -6.05 5.93
N ILE A 5 -1.14 -5.75 4.83
CA ILE A 5 -0.61 -5.91 3.47
C ILE A 5 0.25 -4.71 3.09
N THR A 6 -0.16 -3.50 3.47
CA THR A 6 0.60 -2.26 3.26
C THR A 6 1.68 -2.02 4.32
N LYS A 7 1.68 -2.78 5.42
CA LYS A 7 2.65 -2.64 6.53
C LYS A 7 4.12 -2.86 6.13
N ASN A 8 4.35 -3.63 5.07
CA ASN A 8 5.67 -3.88 4.49
C ASN A 8 5.82 -3.27 3.09
N CYS A 9 4.98 -2.28 2.76
CA CYS A 9 5.08 -1.58 1.49
C CYS A 9 6.22 -0.56 1.59
N LYS A 10 7.36 -0.87 0.95
CA LYS A 10 8.57 -0.05 1.00
C LYS A 10 8.85 0.68 -0.31
N SER A 11 8.14 0.33 -1.38
CA SER A 11 8.35 0.87 -2.72
C SER A 11 7.04 0.96 -3.48
N GLN A 12 6.97 1.92 -4.41
CA GLN A 12 5.82 2.11 -5.30
C GLN A 12 5.44 0.80 -6.04
N GLU A 13 6.44 0.03 -6.49
CA GLU A 13 6.20 -1.26 -7.16
C GLU A 13 5.51 -2.31 -6.27
N GLN A 14 5.79 -2.31 -4.96
CA GLN A 14 5.08 -3.20 -4.03
C GLN A 14 3.64 -2.73 -3.85
N LEU A 15 3.40 -1.42 -3.77
CA LEU A 15 2.07 -0.84 -3.65
C LEU A 15 1.21 -1.22 -4.85
N GLU A 16 1.73 -1.05 -6.06
CA GLU A 16 1.03 -1.41 -7.30
C GLU A 16 0.74 -2.91 -7.38
N LYS A 17 1.68 -3.77 -6.96
CA LYS A 17 1.43 -5.22 -6.89
C LYS A 17 0.32 -5.58 -5.90
N ILE A 18 0.27 -4.89 -4.76
CA ILE A 18 -0.79 -5.07 -3.76
C ILE A 18 -2.13 -4.61 -4.34
N ILE A 19 -2.19 -3.42 -4.93
CA ILE A 19 -3.40 -2.86 -5.53
C ILE A 19 -3.90 -3.78 -6.65
N LYS A 20 -3.06 -4.21 -7.60
CA LYS A 20 -3.45 -5.15 -8.66
C LYS A 20 -3.88 -6.52 -8.14
N GLY A 21 -3.25 -7.00 -7.07
CA GLY A 21 -3.63 -8.25 -6.43
C GLY A 21 -4.99 -8.18 -5.73
N GLN A 22 -5.28 -7.03 -5.11
CA GLN A 22 -6.58 -6.73 -4.52
C GLN A 22 -7.62 -6.49 -5.61
N GLU A 23 -7.28 -5.76 -6.68
CA GLU A 23 -8.14 -5.51 -7.84
C GLU A 23 -8.61 -6.85 -8.39
N ARG A 24 -7.74 -7.78 -8.77
CA ARG A 24 -8.19 -9.09 -9.29
C ARG A 24 -9.16 -9.83 -8.37
N LYS A 25 -9.06 -9.65 -7.05
CA LYS A 25 -9.93 -10.29 -6.06
C LYS A 25 -11.23 -9.52 -5.81
N PHE A 26 -11.22 -8.20 -5.94
CA PHE A 26 -12.31 -7.31 -5.53
C PHE A 26 -12.86 -6.44 -6.68
N ARG A 27 -12.38 -6.61 -7.92
CA ARG A 27 -12.80 -5.86 -9.12
C ARG A 27 -14.30 -5.94 -9.38
N TRP A 28 -14.92 -7.03 -8.94
CA TRP A 28 -16.35 -7.25 -9.09
C TRP A 28 -17.18 -6.47 -8.06
N ARG A 29 -16.56 -5.79 -7.09
CA ARG A 29 -17.24 -4.90 -6.15
C ARG A 29 -17.30 -3.48 -6.71
N ASP A 30 -18.47 -2.87 -6.67
CA ASP A 30 -18.66 -1.45 -7.03
C ASP A 30 -17.86 -0.50 -6.13
N ASP A 31 -17.55 -0.88 -4.90
CA ASP A 31 -16.74 -0.09 -3.97
C ASP A 31 -15.22 -0.19 -4.20
N TRP A 32 -14.77 -0.91 -5.24
CA TRP A 32 -13.35 -1.04 -5.57
C TRP A 32 -12.60 0.32 -5.65
N PRO A 33 -13.06 1.34 -6.39
CA PRO A 33 -12.35 2.62 -6.47
C PRO A 33 -12.15 3.31 -5.11
N ALA A 34 -13.09 3.18 -4.17
CA ALA A 34 -12.92 3.70 -2.81
C ALA A 34 -11.84 2.92 -2.04
N MET A 35 -11.78 1.61 -2.24
CA MET A 35 -10.82 0.73 -1.60
C MET A 35 -9.41 0.86 -2.19
N GLU A 36 -9.29 1.04 -3.51
CA GLU A 36 -8.04 1.34 -4.21
C GLU A 36 -7.42 2.64 -3.69
N LYS A 37 -8.25 3.68 -3.53
CA LYS A 37 -7.80 4.95 -2.98
C LYS A 37 -7.26 4.79 -1.56
N ALA A 38 -7.98 4.07 -0.70
CA ALA A 38 -7.54 3.78 0.66
C ALA A 38 -6.23 2.96 0.70
N LEU A 39 -6.07 1.98 -0.19
CA LEU A 39 -4.82 1.21 -0.32
C LEU A 39 -3.67 2.10 -0.80
N THR A 40 -3.91 2.98 -1.76
CA THR A 40 -2.91 3.90 -2.30
C THR A 40 -2.45 4.90 -1.24
N GLU A 41 -3.38 5.50 -0.49
CA GLU A 41 -3.06 6.41 0.61
C GLU A 41 -2.29 5.71 1.73
N ALA A 42 -2.75 4.53 2.16
CA ALA A 42 -2.07 3.74 3.19
C ALA A 42 -0.68 3.27 2.73
N GLY A 43 -0.53 2.90 1.46
CA GLY A 43 0.73 2.49 0.86
C GLY A 43 1.73 3.63 0.74
N ASN A 44 1.31 4.80 0.26
CA ASN A 44 2.15 5.98 0.21
C ASN A 44 2.59 6.43 1.60
N ALA A 45 1.69 6.38 2.59
CA ALA A 45 2.03 6.67 3.98
C ALA A 45 3.06 5.68 4.54
N ALA A 46 2.94 4.39 4.21
CA ALA A 46 3.91 3.37 4.60
C ALA A 46 5.28 3.57 3.94
N ILE A 47 5.31 3.90 2.64
CA ILE A 47 6.55 4.20 1.91
C ILE A 47 7.24 5.41 2.54
N ALA A 48 6.51 6.51 2.75
CA ALA A 48 7.04 7.71 3.39
C ALA A 48 7.56 7.44 4.82
N ALA A 49 6.82 6.64 5.61
CA ALA A 49 7.27 6.24 6.94
C ALA A 49 8.54 5.37 6.89
N HIS A 50 8.66 4.50 5.87
CA HIS A 50 9.82 3.65 5.68
C HIS A 50 11.04 4.42 5.16
N GLU A 51 10.86 5.40 4.29
CA GLU A 51 11.92 6.33 3.88
C GLU A 51 12.44 7.15 5.07
N ASN A 52 11.53 7.59 5.93
CA ASN A 52 11.91 8.34 7.13
C ASN A 52 12.61 7.46 8.18
N LYS A 53 12.15 6.22 8.37
CA LYS A 53 12.82 5.23 9.22
C LYS A 53 14.17 4.79 8.68
N ALA A 54 14.29 4.55 7.38
CA ALA A 54 15.55 4.15 6.75
C ALA A 54 16.63 5.23 6.91
N LYS A 55 16.25 6.51 6.96
CA LYS A 55 17.15 7.62 7.31
C LYS A 55 17.57 7.65 8.78
N THR A 56 16.80 7.05 9.68
CA THR A 56 17.08 7.06 11.13
C THR A 56 17.89 5.84 11.58
N ASP A 57 17.86 4.74 10.83
CA ASP A 57 18.60 3.49 11.11
C ASP A 57 20.02 3.48 10.50
N GLN A 58 20.41 4.56 9.81
CA GLN A 58 21.75 4.75 9.20
C GLN A 58 22.60 5.83 9.91
N GLU A 59 22.37 6.10 11.19
CA GLU A 59 23.24 6.97 12.02
C GLU A 59 23.90 6.20 13.18
#